data_AF-A0A2N1JG14-F1
#
_entry.id   AF-A0A2N1JG14-F1
#
_cell.length_a   1.000
_cell.length_b   1.000
_cell.length_c   1.000
_cell.angle_alpha   90.00
_cell.angle_beta   90.00
_cell.angle_gamma   90.00
#
_symmetry.space_group_name_H-M   'P 1'
#
loop_
_entity.id
_entity.type
_entity.pdbx_description
1 polymer ?
#
loop_
_entity_poly.entity_id
_entity_poly.type
_entity_poly.pdbx_seq_one_letter_code
_entity_poly.pdbx_strand_id
1 'polypeptide(L)'
;MASPTRPRFGMRTPMRLAGTLGLVGGFLLAYQRSSFRFWGWSENEREVERAKKDKEAGKVIGRGESSLSDEMQGAAFRNSLYSQLNFAVLPWFNFVNHKFHDTPSSSNAQE
;
A
#
# COMPACT_ATOMS: atom_id res chain seq x y z
N MET A 1 -13.83 -30.60 12.36
CA MET A 1 -14.66 -30.96 13.53
C MET A 1 -14.59 -29.79 14.51
N ALA A 2 -15.68 -29.04 14.71
CA ALA A 2 -15.71 -27.99 15.73
C ALA A 2 -15.88 -28.66 17.10
N SER A 3 -14.82 -28.66 17.91
CA SER A 3 -14.88 -29.25 19.26
C SER A 3 -15.90 -28.49 20.13
N PRO A 4 -16.82 -29.19 20.81
CA PRO A 4 -17.91 -28.58 21.58
C PRO A 4 -17.49 -28.02 22.94
N THR A 5 -16.19 -28.02 23.27
CA THR A 5 -15.64 -27.53 24.55
C THR A 5 -15.73 -25.99 24.74
N ARG A 6 -16.67 -25.33 24.05
CA ARG A 6 -16.97 -23.90 24.18
C ARG A 6 -17.32 -23.54 25.62
N PRO A 7 -16.84 -22.40 26.14
CA PRO A 7 -17.33 -21.85 27.40
C PRO A 7 -18.83 -21.49 27.26
N ARG A 8 -19.63 -21.86 28.27
CA ARG A 8 -21.10 -21.62 28.32
C ARG A 8 -21.49 -20.14 28.24
N PHE A 9 -20.56 -19.21 28.48
CA PHE A 9 -20.72 -17.77 28.36
C PHE A 9 -19.42 -17.12 27.84
N GLY A 10 -19.55 -16.06 27.02
CA GLY A 10 -18.41 -15.21 26.64
C GLY A 10 -18.06 -15.11 25.15
N MET A 11 -19.03 -15.05 24.23
CA MET A 11 -18.77 -14.88 22.78
C MET A 11 -18.20 -13.50 22.37
N ARG A 12 -18.23 -12.51 23.28
CA ARG A 12 -17.79 -11.14 22.99
C ARG A 12 -16.32 -11.08 22.57
N THR A 13 -15.43 -11.72 23.31
CA THR A 13 -13.98 -11.72 23.04
C THR A 13 -13.63 -12.41 21.71
N PRO A 14 -14.08 -13.66 21.43
CA PRO A 14 -13.77 -14.29 20.15
C PRO A 14 -14.40 -13.56 18.96
N MET A 15 -15.60 -12.97 19.11
CA MET A 15 -16.20 -12.16 18.05
C MET A 15 -15.42 -10.87 17.77
N ARG A 16 -14.96 -10.17 18.82
CA ARG A 16 -14.11 -8.99 18.66
C ARG A 16 -12.79 -9.36 18.00
N LEU A 17 -12.14 -10.43 18.46
CA LEU A 17 -10.89 -10.91 17.88
C LEU A 17 -11.06 -11.27 16.40
N ALA A 18 -12.08 -12.08 16.07
CA ALA A 18 -12.36 -12.45 14.68
C ALA A 18 -12.65 -11.22 13.81
N GLY A 19 -13.44 -10.28 14.32
CA GLY A 19 -13.72 -9.01 13.65
C GLY A 19 -12.44 -8.19 13.41
N THR A 20 -11.60 -8.04 14.42
CA THR A 20 -10.33 -7.29 14.30
C THR A 20 -9.38 -7.94 13.30
N LEU A 21 -9.23 -9.28 13.33
CA LEU A 21 -8.38 -9.99 12.39
C LEU A 21 -8.92 -9.92 10.97
N GLY A 22 -10.25 -10.00 10.80
CA GLY A 22 -10.91 -9.82 9.50
C GLY A 22 -10.70 -8.42 8.93
N LEU A 23 -10.78 -7.38 9.76
CA LEU A 23 -10.51 -6.00 9.35
C LEU A 23 -9.06 -5.79 8.94
N VAL A 24 -8.11 -6.28 9.74
CA VAL A 24 -6.66 -6.18 9.43
C VAL A 24 -6.34 -6.94 8.14
N GLY A 25 -6.80 -8.18 8.00
CA GLY A 25 -6.58 -8.97 6.79
C GLY A 25 -7.23 -8.36 5.55
N GLY A 26 -8.45 -7.83 5.70
CA GLY A 26 -9.16 -7.13 4.63
C GLY A 26 -8.42 -5.86 4.17
N PHE A 27 -7.88 -5.08 5.12
CA PHE A 27 -7.06 -3.91 4.82
C PHE A 27 -5.78 -4.29 4.05
N LEU A 28 -5.04 -5.30 4.52
CA LEU A 28 -3.82 -5.76 3.85
C LEU A 28 -4.09 -6.24 2.43
N LEU A 29 -5.16 -7.01 2.22
CA LEU A 29 -5.59 -7.48 0.90
C LEU A 29 -5.98 -6.31 -0.01
N ALA A 30 -6.71 -5.33 0.51
CA ALA A 30 -7.09 -4.13 -0.24
C ALA A 30 -5.85 -3.30 -0.64
N TYR A 31 -4.91 -3.12 0.27
CA TYR A 31 -3.65 -2.40 0.02
C TYR A 31 -2.81 -3.11 -1.06
N GLN A 32 -2.66 -4.44 -0.96
CA GLN A 32 -1.94 -5.24 -1.95
C GLN A 32 -2.58 -5.15 -3.33
N ARG A 33 -3.91 -5.34 -3.43
CA ARG A 33 -4.65 -5.22 -4.70
C ARG A 33 -4.55 -3.82 -5.31
N SER A 34 -4.61 -2.78 -4.49
CA SER A 34 -4.43 -1.41 -4.98
C SER A 34 -3.01 -1.18 -5.51
N SER A 35 -2.01 -1.75 -4.85
CA SER A 35 -0.61 -1.63 -5.28
C SER A 35 -0.36 -2.31 -6.63
N PHE A 36 -1.03 -3.43 -6.90
CA PHE A 36 -0.97 -4.09 -8.21
C PHE A 36 -1.52 -3.23 -9.35
N ARG A 37 -2.57 -2.43 -9.08
CA ARG A 37 -3.08 -1.44 -10.06
C ARG A 37 -2.04 -0.34 -10.32
N PHE A 38 -1.36 0.14 -9.27
CA PHE A 38 -0.29 1.14 -9.43
C PHE A 38 0.91 0.60 -10.23
N TRP A 39 1.20 -0.69 -10.13
CA TRP A 39 2.25 -1.33 -10.95
C TRP A 39 1.79 -1.72 -12.36
N GLY A 40 0.49 -1.57 -12.67
CA GLY A 40 -0.07 -2.01 -13.96
C GLY A 40 -0.17 -3.53 -14.12
N TRP A 41 -0.13 -4.28 -13.02
CA TRP A 41 -0.30 -5.75 -13.04
C TRP A 41 -1.76 -6.18 -13.14
N SER A 42 -2.68 -5.24 -12.96
CA SER A 42 -4.12 -5.38 -13.15
C SER A 42 -4.68 -4.12 -13.81
N GLU A 43 -5.94 -4.17 -14.27
CA GLU A 43 -6.64 -3.02 -14.83
C GLU A 43 -6.57 -1.79 -13.89
N ASN A 44 -6.23 -0.64 -14.47
CA ASN A 44 -5.91 0.59 -13.75
C ASN A 44 -6.24 1.86 -14.53
N GLU A 45 -7.17 1.82 -15.50
CA GLU A 45 -7.48 2.97 -16.36
C GLU A 45 -7.97 4.16 -15.53
N ARG A 46 -8.81 3.87 -14.53
CA ARG A 46 -9.34 4.86 -13.59
C ARG A 46 -8.25 5.53 -12.77
N GLU A 47 -7.27 4.76 -12.28
CA GLU A 47 -6.14 5.26 -11.51
C GLU A 47 -5.23 6.13 -12.37
N VAL A 48 -4.98 5.74 -13.62
CA VAL A 48 -4.19 6.51 -14.58
C VAL A 48 -4.88 7.84 -14.90
N GLU A 49 -6.19 7.83 -15.16
CA GLU A 49 -6.96 9.06 -15.41
C GLU A 49 -6.93 10.00 -14.20
N ARG A 50 -7.10 9.46 -13.00
CA ARG A 50 -6.99 10.24 -11.76
C ARG A 50 -5.59 10.80 -11.56
N ALA A 51 -4.54 10.00 -11.79
CA ALA A 51 -3.16 10.44 -11.66
C ALA A 51 -2.80 11.57 -12.64
N LYS A 52 -3.36 11.55 -13.86
CA LYS A 52 -3.24 12.66 -14.83
C LYS A 52 -3.86 13.95 -14.29
N LYS A 53 -5.11 13.88 -13.81
CA LYS A 53 -5.81 15.03 -13.20
C LYS A 53 -5.08 15.56 -11.96
N ASP A 54 -4.58 14.66 -11.11
CA ASP A 54 -3.82 15.03 -9.91
C ASP A 54 -2.47 15.68 -10.26
N LYS A 55 -1.81 15.23 -11.34
CA LYS A 55 -0.58 15.86 -11.86
C LYS A 55 -0.85 17.27 -12.39
N GLU A 56 -1.92 17.46 -13.15
CA GLU A 56 -2.35 18.79 -13.63
C GLU A 56 -2.69 19.73 -12.47
N ALA A 57 -3.26 19.20 -11.38
CA ALA A 57 -3.54 19.95 -10.16
C ALA A 57 -2.31 20.17 -9.25
N GLY A 58 -1.12 19.69 -9.65
CA GLY A 58 0.10 19.78 -8.85
C GLY A 58 0.13 18.92 -7.58
N LYS A 59 -0.83 17.99 -7.43
CA LYS A 59 -0.99 17.14 -6.25
C LYS A 59 -0.50 15.73 -6.52
N VAL A 60 0.80 15.57 -6.70
CA VAL A 60 1.32 14.22 -6.95
C VAL A 60 1.62 13.48 -5.67
N ILE A 61 0.85 12.43 -5.42
CA ILE A 61 0.99 11.55 -4.26
C ILE A 61 2.40 10.91 -4.27
N GLY A 62 3.11 11.00 -3.14
CA GLY A 62 4.46 10.42 -2.96
C GLY A 62 5.63 11.30 -3.46
N ARG A 63 5.36 12.41 -4.16
CA ARG A 63 6.38 13.34 -4.68
C ARG A 63 6.47 14.67 -3.90
N GLY A 64 6.09 14.66 -2.63
CA GLY A 64 6.17 15.83 -1.76
C GLY A 64 7.58 16.06 -1.19
N GLU A 65 7.73 17.17 -0.46
CA GLU A 65 8.92 17.39 0.36
C GLU A 65 9.06 16.29 1.41
N SER A 66 10.31 15.90 1.66
CA SER A 66 10.69 14.88 2.62
C SER A 66 11.66 15.49 3.61
N SER A 67 11.49 15.23 4.89
CA SER A 67 12.44 15.66 5.93
C SER A 67 13.71 14.81 5.97
N LEU A 68 13.78 13.75 5.16
CA LEU A 68 14.89 12.81 5.11
C LEU A 68 15.95 13.25 4.08
N SER A 69 17.20 12.93 4.36
CA SER A 69 18.28 13.07 3.38
C SER A 69 18.05 12.17 2.16
N ASP A 70 18.64 12.52 1.03
CA ASP A 70 18.54 11.75 -0.21
C ASP A 70 18.93 10.28 -0.05
N GLU A 71 19.96 10.00 0.76
CA GLU A 71 20.39 8.63 1.06
C GLU A 71 19.33 7.84 1.83
N MET A 72 18.72 8.47 2.85
CA MET A 72 17.66 7.87 3.65
C MET A 72 16.39 7.65 2.83
N GLN A 73 16.06 8.57 1.91
CA GLN A 73 14.99 8.37 0.94
C GLN A 73 15.26 7.17 0.03
N GLY A 74 16.51 6.98 -0.40
CA GLY A 74 16.92 5.81 -1.19
C GLY A 74 16.82 4.49 -0.42
N ALA A 75 17.22 4.49 0.84
CA ALA A 75 17.05 3.33 1.73
C ALA A 75 15.55 3.02 1.95
N ALA A 76 14.74 4.04 2.22
CA ALA A 76 13.29 3.90 2.41
C ALA A 76 12.59 3.35 1.16
N PHE A 77 12.97 3.82 -0.03
CA PHE A 77 12.47 3.28 -1.30
C PHE A 77 12.78 1.79 -1.44
N ARG A 78 14.06 1.39 -1.28
CA ARG A 78 14.47 -0.01 -1.45
C ARG A 78 13.80 -0.95 -0.45
N ASN A 79 13.57 -0.49 0.78
CA ASN A 79 12.89 -1.28 1.81
C ASN A 79 11.38 -1.43 1.56
N SER A 80 10.75 -0.43 0.93
CA SER A 80 9.30 -0.43 0.68
C SER A 80 8.91 -0.91 -0.71
N LEU A 81 9.84 -0.94 -1.66
CA LEU A 81 9.63 -1.43 -3.02
C LEU A 81 9.22 -2.91 -2.99
N TYR A 82 8.07 -3.22 -3.61
CA TYR A 82 7.47 -4.56 -3.67
C TYR A 82 7.15 -5.23 -2.32
N SER A 83 7.23 -4.51 -1.21
CA SER A 83 6.96 -5.06 0.13
C SER A 83 5.56 -5.68 0.29
N GLN A 84 4.61 -5.28 -0.55
CA GLN A 84 3.23 -5.79 -0.58
C GLN A 84 3.13 -7.26 -1.00
N LEU A 85 4.18 -7.81 -1.61
CA LEU A 85 4.24 -9.23 -1.96
C LEU A 85 4.45 -10.12 -0.74
N ASN A 86 4.90 -9.57 0.40
CA ASN A 86 5.31 -10.34 1.56
C ASN A 86 4.58 -9.96 2.86
N PHE A 87 3.34 -9.48 2.75
CA PHE A 87 2.49 -9.16 3.91
C PHE A 87 2.19 -10.33 4.84
N ALA A 88 2.36 -11.57 4.37
CA ALA A 88 2.25 -12.75 5.21
C ALA A 88 3.37 -12.83 6.27
N VAL A 89 4.54 -12.26 5.98
CA VAL A 89 5.69 -12.25 6.91
C VAL A 89 5.76 -10.94 7.67
N LEU A 90 5.72 -9.80 6.95
CA LEU A 90 5.85 -8.48 7.54
C LEU A 90 5.03 -7.45 6.75
N PRO A 91 4.00 -6.82 7.35
CA PRO A 91 3.32 -5.70 6.72
C PRO A 91 4.25 -4.48 6.73
N TRP A 92 4.70 -4.07 5.54
CA TRP A 92 5.56 -2.91 5.36
C TRP A 92 4.98 -1.95 4.31
N PHE A 93 5.00 -0.66 4.61
CA PHE A 93 4.34 0.37 3.81
C PHE A 93 5.30 1.49 3.46
N ASN A 94 5.01 2.20 2.39
CA ASN A 94 5.73 3.41 2.05
C ASN A 94 5.10 4.62 2.76
N PHE A 95 5.87 5.26 3.65
CA PHE A 95 5.50 6.50 4.35
C PHE A 95 6.44 7.67 4.02
N VAL A 96 7.38 7.47 3.11
CA VAL A 96 8.41 8.46 2.78
C VAL A 96 8.14 8.98 1.38
N ASN A 97 7.98 10.30 1.28
CA ASN A 97 8.03 10.95 -0.03
C ASN A 97 9.46 10.85 -0.55
N HIS A 98 9.65 10.25 -1.72
CA HIS A 98 10.96 10.08 -2.34
C HIS A 98 10.87 10.25 -3.85
N LYS A 99 11.97 10.65 -4.48
CA LYS A 99 12.02 10.93 -5.93
C LYS A 99 11.94 9.69 -6.86
N PHE A 100 12.01 8.48 -6.33
CA PHE A 100 12.15 7.22 -7.10
C PHE A 100 10.84 6.60 -7.62
N HIS A 101 9.78 7.38 -7.78
CA HIS A 101 8.49 6.88 -8.29
C HIS A 101 8.42 6.83 -9.84
N ASP A 102 9.38 7.46 -10.52
CA ASP A 102 9.37 7.62 -11.97
C ASP A 102 10.21 6.57 -12.70
N THR A 103 9.63 6.02 -13.77
CA THR A 103 10.35 5.35 -14.84
C THR A 103 10.85 6.42 -15.85
N PRO A 104 11.97 6.16 -16.56
CA PRO A 104 12.60 7.11 -17.50
C PRO A 104 11.72 7.54 -18.69
N SER A 105 10.50 7.02 -18.84
CA SER A 105 9.54 7.47 -19.86
C SER A 105 8.73 8.71 -19.47
N SER A 106 8.77 9.13 -18.20
CA SER A 106 8.01 10.29 -17.71
C SER A 106 8.77 11.62 -17.80
N SER A 107 10.08 11.57 -18.01
CA SER A 107 10.97 12.73 -18.23
C SER A 107 11.14 13.10 -19.70
N ASN A 108 10.87 12.19 -20.65
CA ASN A 108 11.05 12.43 -22.09
C ASN A 108 9.80 12.96 -22.80
N ALA A 109 8.78 13.41 -22.04
CA ALA A 109 7.60 14.10 -22.59
C ALA A 109 7.64 15.61 -22.36
N GLN A 110 8.81 16.15 -21.97
CA GLN A 110 9.10 17.57 -21.87
C GLN A 110 10.37 17.88 -22.67
N GLU A 111 10.34 17.59 -23.96
CA GLU A 111 11.16 18.26 -24.98
C GLU A 111 10.35 18.39 -26.27
#